data_AF-A0A2E5RY44-F1
#
_entry.id   AF-A0A2E5RY44-F1
#
_cell.length_a   1.000
_cell.length_b   1.000
_cell.length_c   1.000
_cell.angle_alpha   90.00
_cell.angle_beta   90.00
_cell.angle_gamma   90.00
#
_symmetry.space_group_name_H-M   'P 1'
#
loop_
_entity.id
_entity.type
_entity.pdbx_description
1 polymer ?
#
loop_
_entity_poly.entity_id
_entity_poly.type
_entity_poly.pdbx_seq_one_letter_code
_entity_poly.pdbx_strand_id
1 'polypeptide(L)'
;MVTNRKKSGRMIRARFGDLCTTLLLLVLFLPLLNCATYWQNRLKDSGDLVSAGYQDESYGLSFRAGPAKLGMHYKSSDGIDAGYRQGYSGRFQSQSFVALVLGSDVLQGPLKKEESSESSTPPSGKKTENKTEQGHPNEPSAQDLENLRNMSLEDIKKLPAFQNLSPEQQAKFIEQFKKMKEGSPEDRPAREDGLSETTGPPSEMEIRSKTYQAKSPLGTSVPFKEKSPLLKSRNRQPVSQGFAPGSYLTSIELKAGIYSGFYLAIHLGEFIDLLAGFIGLDPMSDDGPFEMGMSGSELEDLTEAERELIKTLGPEQRKQFLNLSPEERRVLLERMKQR
;
A
#
# COMPACT_ATOMS: atom_id res chain seq x y z
N MET A 1 -80.86 17.72 37.84
CA MET A 1 -79.44 18.11 38.00
C MET A 1 -78.58 17.11 37.24
N VAL A 2 -78.10 17.48 36.06
CA VAL A 2 -77.22 16.65 35.22
C VAL A 2 -75.93 17.45 35.03
N THR A 3 -74.86 17.02 35.70
CA THR A 3 -73.55 17.67 35.58
C THR A 3 -72.67 16.91 34.58
N ASN A 4 -72.17 17.69 33.62
CA ASN A 4 -71.49 17.28 32.42
C ASN A 4 -69.98 17.09 32.72
N ARG A 5 -69.47 15.85 32.68
CA ARG A 5 -68.03 15.53 32.75
C ARG A 5 -67.55 15.01 31.39
N LYS A 6 -67.18 15.93 30.49
CA LYS A 6 -66.38 15.63 29.29
C LYS A 6 -65.34 16.73 29.14
N LYS A 7 -64.11 16.50 29.62
CA LYS A 7 -62.86 17.21 29.24
C LYS A 7 -61.69 16.69 30.08
N SER A 8 -61.18 15.50 29.77
CA SER A 8 -59.86 15.08 30.28
C SER A 8 -59.30 13.93 29.43
N GLY A 9 -58.89 14.23 28.19
CA GLY A 9 -58.30 13.21 27.31
C GLY A 9 -57.37 13.72 26.22
N ARG A 10 -57.14 15.04 26.10
CA ARG A 10 -56.32 15.62 25.03
C ARG A 10 -54.93 16.10 25.44
N MET A 11 -54.57 16.05 26.72
CA MET A 11 -53.33 16.70 27.19
C MET A 11 -52.09 15.79 27.19
N ILE A 12 -52.23 14.48 26.92
CA ILE A 12 -51.11 13.53 27.04
C ILE A 12 -50.34 13.36 25.70
N ARG A 13 -50.95 13.62 24.53
CA ARG A 13 -50.28 13.44 23.23
C ARG A 13 -49.22 14.50 22.88
N ALA A 14 -49.30 15.70 23.47
CA ALA A 14 -48.35 16.78 23.14
C ALA A 14 -46.94 16.55 23.71
N ARG A 15 -46.80 15.87 24.87
CA ARG A 15 -45.50 15.75 25.54
C ARG A 15 -44.58 14.65 25.01
N PHE A 16 -45.11 13.72 24.23
CA PHE A 16 -44.31 12.59 23.71
C PHE A 16 -43.49 12.98 22.46
N GLY A 17 -44.00 13.92 21.65
CA GLY A 17 -43.28 14.45 20.49
C GLY A 17 -42.05 15.26 20.92
N ASP A 18 -42.22 16.14 21.91
CA ASP A 18 -41.15 17.02 22.39
C ASP A 18 -39.98 16.21 22.96
N LEU A 19 -40.26 15.18 23.79
CA LEU A 19 -39.23 14.34 24.38
C LEU A 19 -38.39 13.61 23.31
N CYS A 20 -39.05 13.07 22.28
CA CYS A 20 -38.39 12.35 21.19
C CYS A 20 -37.51 13.30 20.36
N THR A 21 -38.00 14.50 20.04
CA THR A 21 -37.20 15.51 19.33
C THR A 21 -36.00 16.00 20.16
N THR A 22 -36.17 16.20 21.47
CA THR A 22 -35.05 16.58 22.34
C THR A 22 -34.01 15.48 22.48
N LEU A 23 -34.43 14.21 22.54
CA LEU A 23 -33.51 13.08 22.59
C LEU A 23 -32.74 12.92 21.27
N LEU A 24 -33.43 13.05 20.12
CA LEU A 24 -32.82 13.02 18.80
C LEU A 24 -31.77 14.14 18.65
N LEU A 25 -32.11 15.37 19.05
CA LEU A 25 -31.18 16.49 19.05
C LEU A 25 -30.01 16.20 19.99
N LEU A 26 -30.24 15.73 21.21
CA LEU A 26 -29.15 15.43 22.15
C LEU A 26 -28.20 14.34 21.61
N VAL A 27 -28.72 13.32 20.92
CA VAL A 27 -27.92 12.32 20.20
C VAL A 27 -27.12 12.94 19.05
N LEU A 28 -27.70 13.88 18.31
CA LEU A 28 -27.00 14.64 17.26
C LEU A 28 -25.92 15.59 17.82
N PHE A 29 -26.07 16.09 19.05
CA PHE A 29 -25.12 17.01 19.69
C PHE A 29 -24.02 16.30 20.52
N LEU A 30 -24.22 15.05 20.95
CA LEU A 30 -23.20 14.23 21.64
C LEU A 30 -21.84 14.13 20.91
N PRO A 31 -21.75 13.94 19.58
CA PRO A 31 -20.45 13.90 18.88
C PRO A 31 -19.70 15.24 18.91
N LEU A 32 -20.37 16.37 19.20
CA LEU A 32 -19.72 17.68 19.37
C LEU A 32 -18.96 17.81 20.70
N LEU A 33 -19.07 16.87 21.64
CA LEU A 33 -18.30 16.90 22.89
C LEU A 33 -16.89 16.30 22.74
N ASN A 34 -16.66 15.47 21.71
CA ASN A 34 -15.36 14.83 21.43
C ASN A 34 -14.69 15.46 20.18
N CYS A 35 -14.80 16.79 20.07
CA CYS A 35 -14.61 17.54 18.83
C CYS A 35 -13.27 17.38 18.12
N ALA A 36 -12.15 17.34 18.84
CA ALA A 36 -10.85 17.50 18.19
C ALA A 36 -10.48 16.31 17.30
N THR A 37 -10.61 15.08 17.82
CA THR A 37 -10.25 13.86 17.08
C THR A 37 -11.35 13.44 16.12
N TYR A 38 -12.61 13.59 16.52
CA TYR A 38 -13.76 13.24 15.69
C TYR A 38 -13.79 14.04 14.38
N TRP A 39 -13.69 15.37 14.45
CA TRP A 39 -13.70 16.21 13.25
C TRP A 39 -12.44 16.06 12.40
N GLN A 40 -11.30 15.71 13.00
CA GLN A 40 -10.08 15.41 12.25
C GLN A 40 -10.25 14.17 11.38
N ASN A 41 -10.83 13.09 11.93
CA ASN A 41 -11.12 11.89 11.15
C ASN A 41 -12.12 12.20 10.04
N ARG A 42 -13.24 12.86 10.36
CA ARG A 42 -14.24 13.20 9.33
C ARG A 42 -13.72 14.12 8.24
N LEU A 43 -12.80 15.02 8.57
CA LEU A 43 -12.11 15.84 7.58
C LEU A 43 -11.19 14.99 6.69
N LYS A 44 -10.52 13.98 7.26
CA LYS A 44 -9.69 13.03 6.52
C LYS A 44 -10.55 12.20 5.56
N ASP A 45 -11.66 11.62 6.01
CA ASP A 45 -12.56 10.81 5.16
C ASP A 45 -13.17 11.66 4.03
N SER A 46 -13.46 12.94 4.32
CA SER A 46 -13.94 13.86 3.28
C SER A 46 -12.92 14.09 2.17
N GLY A 47 -11.62 13.93 2.48
CA GLY A 47 -10.54 13.96 1.50
C GLY A 47 -10.44 12.70 0.66
N ASP A 48 -10.98 11.58 1.13
CA ASP A 48 -10.98 10.30 0.41
C ASP A 48 -12.19 10.17 -0.53
N LEU A 49 -13.18 11.05 -0.39
CA LEU A 49 -14.42 11.07 -1.18
C LEU A 49 -14.19 11.29 -2.68
N VAL A 50 -13.23 12.14 -3.05
CA VAL A 50 -13.03 12.58 -4.43
C VAL A 50 -11.57 12.40 -4.81
N SER A 51 -11.34 11.76 -5.96
CA SER A 51 -10.03 11.78 -6.61
C SER A 51 -10.14 12.53 -7.93
N ALA A 52 -9.18 13.39 -8.21
CA ALA A 52 -9.11 14.09 -9.49
C ALA A 52 -7.65 14.31 -9.87
N GLY A 53 -7.34 14.20 -11.16
CA GLY A 53 -5.99 14.45 -11.60
C GLY A 53 -5.81 14.48 -13.10
N TYR A 54 -4.60 14.85 -13.47
CA TYR A 54 -4.07 14.89 -14.81
C TYR A 54 -3.32 13.60 -15.13
N GLN A 55 -3.46 13.12 -16.36
CA GLN A 55 -2.78 11.93 -16.87
C GLN A 55 -2.09 12.27 -18.18
N ASP A 56 -0.79 12.06 -18.22
CA ASP A 56 -0.03 12.10 -19.47
C ASP A 56 -0.13 10.77 -20.22
N GLU A 57 0.10 10.81 -21.53
CA GLU A 57 0.01 9.68 -22.45
C GLU A 57 -1.30 8.87 -22.32
N SER A 58 -2.41 9.60 -22.26
CA SER A 58 -3.75 9.04 -22.07
C SER A 58 -4.64 9.26 -23.30
N TYR A 59 -5.29 8.18 -23.74
CA TYR A 59 -6.10 8.17 -24.97
C TYR A 59 -7.44 7.49 -24.74
N GLY A 60 -8.49 8.11 -25.25
CA GLY A 60 -9.84 7.58 -25.26
C GLY A 60 -10.67 7.99 -24.03
N LEU A 61 -11.74 7.25 -23.79
CA LEU A 61 -12.76 7.52 -22.78
C LEU A 61 -13.13 6.22 -22.08
N SER A 62 -13.12 6.24 -20.75
CA SER A 62 -13.68 5.14 -19.97
C SER A 62 -14.49 5.65 -18.78
N PHE A 63 -15.49 4.86 -18.45
CA PHE A 63 -16.35 5.01 -17.30
C PHE A 63 -16.25 3.75 -16.45
N ARG A 64 -16.09 3.89 -15.14
CA ARG A 64 -16.11 2.82 -14.16
C ARG A 64 -17.23 3.09 -13.17
N ALA A 65 -17.93 2.02 -12.80
CA ALA A 65 -18.85 1.98 -11.67
C ALA A 65 -18.57 0.70 -10.87
N GLY A 66 -17.83 0.85 -9.78
CA GLY A 66 -17.36 -0.24 -8.94
C GLY A 66 -16.44 -1.20 -9.71
N PRO A 67 -16.72 -2.52 -9.69
CA PRO A 67 -15.92 -3.50 -10.43
C PRO A 67 -16.14 -3.43 -11.95
N ALA A 68 -17.23 -2.80 -12.41
CA ALA A 68 -17.55 -2.71 -13.83
C ALA A 68 -16.83 -1.52 -14.47
N LYS A 69 -16.22 -1.76 -15.64
CA LYS A 69 -15.56 -0.73 -16.44
C LYS A 69 -16.05 -0.82 -17.88
N LEU A 70 -16.33 0.32 -18.49
CA LEU A 70 -16.84 0.44 -19.84
C LEU A 70 -16.07 1.52 -20.60
N GLY A 71 -15.66 1.22 -21.83
CA GLY A 71 -15.17 2.24 -22.78
C GLY A 71 -13.98 1.78 -23.60
N MET A 72 -13.27 2.75 -24.17
CA MET A 72 -12.04 2.54 -24.90
C MET A 72 -11.03 3.52 -24.34
N HIS A 73 -10.15 3.06 -23.45
CA HIS A 73 -9.18 3.92 -22.79
C HIS A 73 -7.84 3.21 -22.67
N TYR A 74 -6.78 3.93 -22.97
CA TYR A 74 -5.41 3.47 -22.84
C TYR A 74 -4.60 4.55 -22.14
N LYS A 75 -3.81 4.12 -21.17
CA LYS A 75 -2.79 4.94 -20.52
C LYS A 75 -1.48 4.15 -20.48
N SER A 76 -0.43 4.77 -20.99
CA SER A 76 0.95 4.26 -21.00
C SER A 76 1.51 4.11 -19.58
N SER A 77 2.45 3.18 -19.39
CA SER A 77 3.21 3.03 -18.14
C SER A 77 4.24 4.14 -17.92
N ASP A 78 4.64 4.79 -19.01
CA ASP A 78 5.69 5.81 -19.03
C ASP A 78 5.11 7.21 -18.77
N GLY A 79 3.80 7.36 -18.97
CA GLY A 79 3.05 8.58 -18.67
C GLY A 79 2.98 8.90 -17.17
N ILE A 80 3.09 10.18 -16.85
CA ILE A 80 2.99 10.70 -15.48
C ILE A 80 1.51 10.90 -15.10
N ASP A 81 1.13 10.50 -13.88
CA ASP A 81 -0.11 10.93 -13.26
C ASP A 81 0.19 11.98 -12.19
N ALA A 82 -0.58 13.06 -12.13
CA ALA A 82 -0.47 14.04 -11.08
C ALA A 82 -1.86 14.49 -10.64
N GLY A 83 -2.13 14.45 -9.35
CA GLY A 83 -3.45 14.83 -8.87
C GLY A 83 -3.64 14.58 -7.40
N TYR A 84 -4.91 14.61 -7.01
CA TYR A 84 -5.41 14.30 -5.69
C TYR A 84 -6.07 12.92 -5.71
N ARG A 85 -5.60 12.01 -4.87
CA ARG A 85 -6.14 10.66 -4.70
C ARG A 85 -6.15 10.27 -3.23
N GLN A 86 -7.31 9.86 -2.72
CA GLN A 86 -7.44 9.31 -1.36
C GLN A 86 -6.71 10.18 -0.33
N GLY A 87 -7.02 11.47 -0.28
CA GLY A 87 -6.40 12.37 0.70
C GLY A 87 -5.00 12.88 0.33
N TYR A 88 -4.32 12.27 -0.64
CA TYR A 88 -2.94 12.63 -1.02
C TYR A 88 -2.87 13.39 -2.34
N SER A 89 -2.23 14.56 -2.32
CA SER A 89 -1.78 15.24 -3.54
C SER A 89 -0.37 14.77 -3.91
N GLY A 90 -0.17 14.28 -5.12
CA GLY A 90 1.15 13.78 -5.51
C GLY A 90 1.28 13.43 -6.99
N ARG A 91 2.45 12.87 -7.33
CA ARG A 91 2.70 12.20 -8.60
C ARG A 91 2.55 10.70 -8.41
N PHE A 92 1.87 10.03 -9.33
CA PHE A 92 1.62 8.60 -9.28
C PHE A 92 2.05 7.96 -10.59
N GLN A 93 2.48 6.70 -10.50
CA GLN A 93 2.67 5.88 -11.69
C GLN A 93 1.44 4.98 -11.85
N SER A 94 0.78 5.07 -13.00
CA SER A 94 -0.43 4.28 -13.25
C SER A 94 -0.52 3.88 -14.71
N GLN A 95 -0.97 2.65 -14.93
CA GLN A 95 -1.23 2.08 -16.23
C GLN A 95 -2.69 1.64 -16.27
N SER A 96 -3.39 1.94 -17.35
CA SER A 96 -4.78 1.52 -17.51
C SER A 96 -5.08 1.11 -18.94
N PHE A 97 -5.82 0.03 -19.07
CA PHE A 97 -6.34 -0.45 -20.35
C PHE A 97 -7.81 -0.80 -20.21
N VAL A 98 -8.62 -0.35 -21.16
CA VAL A 98 -10.06 -0.64 -21.26
C VAL A 98 -10.41 -0.84 -22.73
N ALA A 99 -11.04 -1.97 -23.01
CA ALA A 99 -11.64 -2.27 -24.30
C ALA A 99 -13.04 -2.85 -24.07
N LEU A 100 -14.06 -2.05 -24.40
CA LEU A 100 -15.46 -2.34 -24.14
C LEU A 100 -15.67 -2.61 -22.65
N VAL A 101 -15.93 -3.86 -22.25
CA VAL A 101 -16.21 -4.27 -20.86
C VAL A 101 -14.97 -4.87 -20.18
N LEU A 102 -13.91 -5.16 -20.95
CA LEU A 102 -12.67 -5.72 -20.43
C LEU A 102 -11.76 -4.57 -20.02
N GLY A 103 -11.33 -4.55 -18.76
CA GLY A 103 -10.40 -3.53 -18.29
C GLY A 103 -9.47 -4.06 -17.22
N SER A 104 -8.26 -3.52 -17.21
CA SER A 104 -7.26 -3.76 -16.16
C SER A 104 -6.61 -2.43 -15.79
N ASP A 105 -6.41 -2.21 -14.50
CA ASP A 105 -5.66 -1.06 -13.99
C ASP A 105 -4.53 -1.57 -13.12
N VAL A 106 -3.36 -0.94 -13.27
CA VAL A 106 -2.21 -1.10 -12.39
C VAL A 106 -1.93 0.26 -11.78
N LEU A 107 -2.12 0.35 -10.48
CA LEU A 107 -1.84 1.56 -9.70
C LEU A 107 -0.60 1.29 -8.87
N GLN A 108 0.41 2.14 -9.02
CA GLN A 108 1.55 2.19 -8.11
C GLN A 108 1.37 3.43 -7.23
N GLY A 109 1.73 3.29 -5.95
CA GLY A 109 1.57 4.34 -4.95
C GLY A 109 2.29 5.66 -5.32
N PRO A 110 2.19 6.68 -4.46
CA PRO A 110 2.85 7.96 -4.71
C PRO A 110 4.34 7.74 -4.98
N LEU A 111 4.83 8.31 -6.08
CA LEU A 111 6.24 8.29 -6.39
C LEU A 111 6.95 9.12 -5.32
N LYS A 112 8.04 8.59 -4.75
CA LYS A 112 8.87 9.36 -3.82
C LYS A 112 9.24 10.67 -4.53
N LYS A 113 8.94 11.78 -3.87
CA LYS A 113 9.35 13.10 -4.35
C LYS A 113 10.87 13.03 -4.44
N GLU A 114 11.41 13.05 -5.64
CA GLU A 114 12.85 13.24 -5.81
C GLU A 114 13.16 14.52 -5.05
N GLU A 115 13.92 14.41 -3.96
CA GLU A 115 14.44 15.56 -3.24
C GLU A 115 15.37 16.26 -4.22
N SER A 116 14.79 17.16 -5.01
CA SER A 116 15.51 18.06 -5.89
C SER A 116 16.46 18.85 -4.99
N SER A 117 17.73 18.52 -5.10
CA SER A 117 18.88 19.25 -4.58
C SER A 117 18.98 20.62 -5.25
N GLU A 118 17.99 21.47 -5.02
CA GLU A 118 17.95 22.87 -5.44
C GLU A 118 18.13 23.77 -4.21
N SER A 119 19.37 23.88 -3.74
CA SER A 119 19.82 25.05 -2.99
C SER A 119 20.27 26.13 -3.99
N SER A 120 19.32 26.84 -4.59
CA SER A 120 19.62 28.02 -5.41
C SER A 120 19.58 29.29 -4.55
N THR A 121 20.74 29.69 -4.04
CA THR A 121 21.02 31.03 -3.51
C THR A 121 21.54 31.91 -4.67
N PRO A 122 21.18 33.21 -4.76
CA PRO A 122 21.46 34.02 -5.96
C PRO A 122 22.95 34.41 -6.10
N PRO A 123 23.39 34.82 -7.31
CA PRO A 123 24.81 34.88 -7.65
C PRO A 123 25.45 36.15 -7.08
N SER A 124 26.46 35.96 -6.22
CA SER A 124 27.47 36.97 -5.93
C SER A 124 28.82 36.44 -6.36
N GLY A 125 29.53 37.24 -7.13
CA GLY A 125 30.65 36.80 -7.93
C GLY A 125 31.95 36.53 -7.19
N LYS A 126 32.84 35.89 -7.97
CA LYS A 126 34.30 35.91 -8.00
C LYS A 126 35.05 34.69 -7.41
N LYS A 127 35.89 34.19 -8.33
CA LYS A 127 37.22 33.60 -8.22
C LYS A 127 37.33 32.09 -8.00
N THR A 128 37.52 31.42 -9.13
CA THR A 128 38.51 30.39 -9.44
C THR A 128 39.55 30.12 -8.35
N GLU A 129 39.54 28.91 -7.82
CA GLU A 129 40.74 28.20 -7.38
C GLU A 129 40.50 26.68 -7.49
N ASN A 130 41.40 26.01 -8.21
CA ASN A 130 41.42 24.56 -8.41
C ASN A 130 41.52 23.83 -7.07
N LYS A 131 40.61 22.89 -6.82
CA LYS A 131 40.80 21.89 -5.76
C LYS A 131 40.28 20.52 -6.20
N THR A 132 41.27 19.66 -6.43
CA THR A 132 41.32 18.19 -6.39
C THR A 132 40.02 17.48 -6.03
N GLU A 133 39.51 16.71 -6.99
CA GLU A 133 38.49 15.70 -6.81
C GLU A 133 38.94 14.66 -5.77
N GLN A 134 38.34 14.72 -4.58
CA GLN A 134 38.22 13.55 -3.71
C GLN A 134 36.81 12.99 -3.92
N GLY A 135 36.73 11.98 -4.79
CA GLY A 135 35.51 11.20 -4.99
C GLY A 135 35.13 10.49 -3.71
N HIS A 136 33.95 10.80 -3.20
CA HIS A 136 33.25 9.92 -2.25
C HIS A 136 33.07 8.55 -2.91
N PRO A 137 33.32 7.43 -2.20
CA PRO A 137 33.02 6.12 -2.75
C PRO A 137 31.50 6.01 -2.86
N ASN A 138 31.00 5.98 -4.09
CA ASN A 138 29.63 5.59 -4.37
C ASN A 138 29.39 4.22 -3.74
N GLU A 139 28.37 4.13 -2.91
CA GLU A 139 27.92 2.87 -2.33
C GLU A 139 27.57 1.93 -3.50
N PRO A 140 28.14 0.71 -3.56
CA PRO A 140 27.93 -0.18 -4.70
C PRO A 140 26.45 -0.52 -4.81
N SER A 141 25.88 -0.35 -6.01
CA SER A 141 24.47 -0.65 -6.23
C SER A 141 24.22 -2.16 -6.03
N ALA A 142 23.00 -2.55 -5.66
CA ALA A 142 22.65 -3.97 -5.48
C ALA A 142 22.94 -4.83 -6.73
N GLN A 143 22.93 -4.21 -7.92
CA GLN A 143 23.28 -4.86 -9.19
C GLN A 143 24.79 -5.11 -9.32
N ASP A 144 25.63 -4.21 -8.80
CA ASP A 144 27.09 -4.40 -8.80
C ASP A 144 27.50 -5.57 -7.91
N LEU A 145 26.81 -5.77 -6.79
CA LEU A 145 27.02 -6.91 -5.89
C LEU A 145 26.60 -8.24 -6.52
N GLU A 146 25.50 -8.28 -7.28
CA GLU A 146 25.08 -9.49 -8.02
C GLU A 146 26.03 -9.82 -9.17
N ASN A 147 26.51 -8.81 -9.90
CA ASN A 147 27.51 -9.00 -10.95
C ASN A 147 28.83 -9.56 -10.38
N LEU A 148 29.26 -9.06 -9.21
CA LEU A 148 30.42 -9.60 -8.49
C LEU A 148 30.21 -11.05 -8.05
N ARG A 149 29.02 -11.41 -7.57
CA ARG A 149 28.70 -12.78 -7.11
C ARG A 149 28.78 -13.82 -8.23
N ASN A 150 28.46 -13.43 -9.45
CA ASN A 150 28.46 -14.31 -10.62
C ASN A 150 29.82 -14.41 -11.33
N MET A 151 30.81 -13.57 -10.98
CA MET A 151 32.14 -13.62 -11.59
C MET A 151 32.99 -14.80 -11.08
N SER A 152 33.80 -15.36 -11.97
CA SER A 152 34.82 -16.33 -11.60
C SER A 152 35.96 -15.64 -10.82
N LEU A 153 36.67 -16.40 -9.98
CA LEU A 153 37.86 -15.90 -9.28
C LEU A 153 38.95 -15.41 -10.25
N GLU A 154 38.97 -15.93 -11.47
CA GLU A 154 39.92 -15.55 -12.51
C GLU A 154 39.59 -14.19 -13.12
N ASP A 155 38.29 -13.87 -13.25
CA ASP A 155 37.83 -12.60 -13.81
C ASP A 155 37.94 -11.47 -12.78
N ILE A 156 37.75 -11.77 -11.50
CA ILE A 156 37.96 -10.81 -10.40
C ILE A 156 39.43 -10.35 -10.34
N LYS A 157 40.38 -11.27 -10.55
CA LYS A 157 41.82 -10.94 -10.61
C LYS A 157 42.18 -10.02 -11.77
N LYS A 158 41.36 -9.97 -12.81
CA LYS A 158 41.55 -9.07 -13.97
C LYS A 158 40.99 -7.68 -13.73
N LEU A 159 40.21 -7.44 -12.67
CA LEU A 159 39.62 -6.13 -12.41
C LEU A 159 40.72 -5.11 -12.05
N PRO A 160 40.69 -3.89 -12.64
CA PRO A 160 41.69 -2.86 -12.35
C PRO A 160 41.66 -2.44 -10.88
N ALA A 161 40.48 -2.45 -10.25
CA ALA A 161 40.34 -2.19 -8.83
C ALA A 161 41.07 -3.23 -7.96
N PHE A 162 41.10 -4.50 -8.38
CA PHE A 162 41.78 -5.57 -7.66
C PHE A 162 43.30 -5.48 -7.84
N GLN A 163 43.78 -5.11 -9.03
CA GLN A 163 45.20 -4.97 -9.34
C GLN A 163 45.87 -3.81 -8.58
N ASN A 164 45.09 -2.79 -8.22
CA ASN A 164 45.58 -1.64 -7.45
C ASN A 164 45.69 -1.90 -5.94
N LEU A 165 45.22 -3.04 -5.43
CA LEU A 165 45.30 -3.42 -4.02
C LEU A 165 46.68 -3.99 -3.66
N SER A 166 47.11 -3.82 -2.40
CA SER A 166 48.33 -4.47 -1.92
C SER A 166 48.18 -6.01 -1.87
N PRO A 167 49.25 -6.80 -1.92
CA PRO A 167 49.16 -8.27 -1.90
C PRO A 167 48.40 -8.83 -0.69
N GLU A 168 48.52 -8.17 0.47
CA GLU A 168 47.78 -8.54 1.68
C GLU A 168 46.28 -8.23 1.57
N GLN A 169 45.91 -7.11 0.94
CA GLN A 169 44.52 -6.75 0.68
C GLN A 169 43.88 -7.67 -0.36
N GLN A 170 44.63 -8.06 -1.39
CA GLN A 170 44.19 -9.04 -2.38
C GLN A 170 43.89 -10.40 -1.74
N ALA A 171 44.72 -10.87 -0.82
CA ALA A 171 44.49 -12.12 -0.10
C ALA A 171 43.22 -12.07 0.76
N LYS A 172 43.03 -10.99 1.54
CA LYS A 172 41.82 -10.78 2.35
C LYS A 172 40.55 -10.70 1.51
N PHE A 173 40.60 -10.03 0.36
CA PHE A 173 39.46 -9.95 -0.56
C PHE A 173 39.09 -11.31 -1.14
N ILE A 174 40.08 -12.12 -1.56
CA ILE A 174 39.85 -13.48 -2.07
C ILE A 174 39.21 -14.37 -0.99
N GLU A 175 39.65 -14.25 0.26
CA GLU A 175 39.09 -15.01 1.39
C GLU A 175 37.62 -14.64 1.66
N GLN A 176 37.30 -13.35 1.69
CA GLN A 176 35.93 -12.86 1.83
C GLN A 176 35.03 -13.29 0.67
N PHE A 177 35.55 -13.25 -0.56
CA PHE A 177 34.83 -13.68 -1.75
C PHE A 177 34.51 -15.17 -1.73
N LYS A 178 35.46 -16.03 -1.33
CA LYS A 178 35.23 -17.47 -1.13
C LYS A 178 34.16 -17.72 -0.06
N LYS A 179 34.25 -17.04 1.08
CA LYS A 179 33.27 -17.15 2.17
C LYS A 179 31.86 -16.74 1.74
N MET A 180 31.73 -15.71 0.90
CA MET A 180 30.44 -15.27 0.35
C MET A 180 29.85 -16.29 -0.64
N LYS A 181 30.70 -16.98 -1.41
CA LYS A 181 30.28 -18.01 -2.36
C LYS A 181 29.87 -19.32 -1.64
N GLU A 182 30.62 -19.72 -0.62
CA GLU A 182 30.35 -20.92 0.19
C GLU A 182 29.17 -20.76 1.15
N GLY A 183 28.86 -19.54 1.61
CA GLY A 183 27.68 -19.24 2.44
C GLY A 183 26.35 -19.20 1.68
N SER A 184 26.37 -19.44 0.36
CA SER A 184 25.17 -19.49 -0.48
C SER A 184 24.55 -20.90 -0.42
N PRO A 185 23.27 -21.06 -0.05
CA PRO A 185 22.63 -22.37 0.02
C PRO A 185 22.33 -22.90 -1.39
N GLU A 186 23.34 -23.38 -2.10
CA GLU A 186 23.20 -24.07 -3.39
C GLU A 186 23.33 -25.60 -3.29
N ASP A 187 23.70 -26.16 -2.14
CA ASP A 187 23.68 -27.61 -1.93
C ASP A 187 22.35 -28.09 -1.33
N ARG A 188 21.31 -28.12 -2.17
CA ARG A 188 20.26 -29.14 -2.03
C ARG A 188 20.56 -30.23 -3.06
N PRO A 189 20.98 -31.45 -2.65
CA PRO A 189 21.21 -32.52 -3.60
C PRO A 189 19.93 -32.83 -4.37
N ALA A 190 20.08 -33.09 -5.67
CA ALA A 190 19.03 -33.51 -6.56
C ALA A 190 18.21 -34.64 -5.91
N ARG A 191 16.93 -34.37 -5.66
CA ARG A 191 15.98 -35.35 -5.14
C ARG A 191 15.58 -36.25 -6.30
N GLU A 192 16.07 -37.47 -6.28
CA GLU A 192 15.62 -38.55 -7.16
C GLU A 192 14.13 -38.84 -6.92
N ASP A 193 13.39 -38.93 -8.03
CA ASP A 193 11.98 -39.29 -8.05
C ASP A 193 11.80 -40.76 -7.65
N GLY A 194 11.59 -41.00 -6.36
CA GLY A 194 11.12 -42.28 -5.82
C GLY A 194 9.63 -42.21 -5.48
N LEU A 195 8.80 -42.87 -6.29
CA LEU A 195 7.43 -43.22 -5.93
C LEU A 195 7.42 -43.98 -4.59
N SER A 196 6.70 -43.47 -3.60
CA SER A 196 6.22 -44.28 -2.48
C SER A 196 4.72 -44.05 -2.32
N GLU A 197 3.95 -45.10 -2.57
CA GLU A 197 2.53 -45.18 -2.23
C GLU A 197 2.41 -45.09 -0.71
N THR A 198 1.76 -44.03 -0.22
CA THR A 198 1.23 -43.99 1.14
C THR A 198 -0.28 -44.10 1.05
N THR A 199 -0.77 -45.28 1.42
CA THR A 199 -2.18 -45.62 1.63
C THR A 199 -2.70 -44.89 2.87
N GLY A 200 -3.16 -43.66 2.67
CA GLY A 200 -3.97 -42.91 3.62
C GLY A 200 -5.16 -42.26 2.91
N PRO A 201 -6.30 -42.03 3.59
CA PRO A 201 -7.39 -41.27 2.99
C PRO A 201 -6.90 -39.84 2.66
N PRO A 202 -7.19 -39.31 1.47
CA PRO A 202 -6.65 -38.04 1.01
C PRO A 202 -7.15 -36.89 1.89
N SER A 203 -6.25 -35.94 2.18
CA SER A 203 -6.60 -34.72 2.91
C SER A 203 -7.54 -33.83 2.08
N GLU A 204 -8.39 -33.02 2.71
CA GLU A 204 -9.33 -32.11 2.00
C GLU A 204 -8.64 -31.14 1.03
N MET A 205 -7.36 -30.79 1.27
CA MET A 205 -6.57 -29.98 0.33
C MET A 205 -6.18 -30.74 -0.94
N GLU A 206 -5.97 -32.05 -0.85
CA GLU A 206 -5.63 -32.93 -1.98
C GLU A 206 -6.85 -33.22 -2.87
N ILE A 207 -8.06 -33.11 -2.30
CA ILE A 207 -9.31 -33.15 -3.05
C ILE A 207 -9.54 -31.84 -3.81
N ARG A 208 -9.01 -30.70 -3.31
CA ARG A 208 -9.10 -29.39 -3.98
C ARG A 208 -8.06 -29.16 -5.08
N SER A 209 -6.97 -29.91 -5.11
CA SER A 209 -5.91 -29.80 -6.14
C SER A 209 -6.14 -30.67 -7.38
N LYS A 210 -7.24 -31.43 -7.46
CA LYS A 210 -7.66 -32.13 -8.68
C LYS A 210 -8.16 -31.15 -9.73
N THR A 211 -7.21 -30.62 -10.50
CA THR A 211 -7.29 -30.30 -11.94
C THR A 211 -8.70 -30.34 -12.54
N TYR A 212 -9.36 -29.18 -12.57
CA TYR A 212 -10.51 -28.95 -13.44
C TYR A 212 -10.03 -28.98 -14.90
N GLN A 213 -10.11 -30.14 -15.55
CA GLN A 213 -10.08 -30.22 -17.01
C GLN A 213 -11.44 -29.76 -17.55
N ALA A 214 -11.60 -28.47 -17.78
CA ALA A 214 -12.74 -27.98 -18.54
C ALA A 214 -12.57 -28.40 -20.01
N LYS A 215 -13.34 -29.40 -20.46
CA LYS A 215 -13.43 -29.77 -21.88
C LYS A 215 -14.23 -28.69 -22.61
N SER A 216 -13.57 -27.95 -23.48
CA SER A 216 -14.23 -27.11 -24.49
C SER A 216 -15.13 -27.98 -25.39
N PRO A 217 -16.32 -27.52 -25.81
CA PRO A 217 -17.19 -28.23 -26.76
C PRO A 217 -16.56 -28.42 -28.15
N LEU A 218 -15.39 -27.81 -28.40
CA LEU A 218 -14.59 -27.97 -29.64
C LEU A 218 -13.38 -28.91 -29.47
N GLY A 219 -13.27 -29.65 -28.38
CA GLY A 219 -12.28 -30.73 -28.21
C GLY A 219 -10.83 -30.27 -28.01
N THR A 220 -10.55 -28.98 -27.88
CA THR A 220 -9.22 -28.47 -27.58
C THR A 220 -8.98 -28.45 -26.06
N SER A 221 -8.04 -29.27 -25.60
CA SER A 221 -7.54 -29.22 -24.21
C SER A 221 -6.41 -28.21 -24.13
N VAL A 222 -6.65 -27.06 -23.51
CA VAL A 222 -5.58 -26.11 -23.20
C VAL A 222 -5.06 -26.43 -21.79
N PRO A 223 -3.78 -26.80 -21.62
CA PRO A 223 -3.23 -26.96 -20.28
C PRO A 223 -3.25 -25.59 -19.60
N PHE A 224 -3.96 -25.47 -18.49
CA PHE A 224 -3.82 -24.33 -17.59
C PHE A 224 -2.42 -24.41 -16.96
N LYS A 225 -1.42 -23.83 -17.64
CA LYS A 225 -0.22 -23.37 -16.95
C LYS A 225 -0.70 -22.35 -15.93
N GLU A 226 -0.36 -22.55 -14.65
CA GLU A 226 -0.46 -21.50 -13.64
C GLU A 226 0.04 -20.21 -14.28
N LYS A 227 -0.81 -19.18 -14.26
CA LYS A 227 -0.50 -17.87 -14.84
C LYS A 227 0.82 -17.42 -14.22
N SER A 228 1.91 -17.63 -14.93
CA SER A 228 3.14 -16.92 -14.69
C SER A 228 2.81 -15.50 -15.13
N PRO A 229 2.67 -14.52 -14.22
CA PRO A 229 2.38 -13.17 -14.65
C PRO A 229 3.48 -12.78 -15.63
N LEU A 230 3.07 -12.39 -16.84
CA LEU A 230 3.95 -12.09 -17.99
C LEU A 230 4.98 -10.98 -17.68
N LEU A 231 4.86 -10.32 -16.53
CA LEU A 231 5.78 -9.31 -16.02
C LEU A 231 6.05 -9.57 -14.53
N LYS A 232 6.96 -10.50 -14.22
CA LYS A 232 7.67 -10.52 -12.93
C LYS A 232 8.94 -9.68 -13.09
N SER A 233 8.92 -8.41 -12.69
CA SER A 233 10.18 -7.70 -12.44
C SER A 233 10.77 -8.23 -11.14
N ARG A 234 11.87 -8.99 -11.24
CA ARG A 234 12.48 -9.81 -10.17
C ARG A 234 12.90 -9.05 -8.89
N ASN A 235 12.85 -7.71 -8.89
CA ASN A 235 13.34 -6.86 -7.79
C ASN A 235 12.42 -5.73 -7.34
N ARG A 236 11.14 -5.70 -7.73
CA ARG A 236 10.18 -4.80 -7.06
C ARG A 236 9.59 -5.55 -5.87
N GLN A 237 9.68 -4.94 -4.68
CA GLN A 237 8.85 -5.35 -3.54
C GLN A 237 7.43 -5.59 -4.07
N PRO A 238 6.76 -6.69 -3.68
CA PRO A 238 5.45 -7.01 -4.20
C PRO A 238 4.53 -5.82 -3.89
N VAL A 239 4.31 -4.95 -4.89
CA VAL A 239 3.21 -4.01 -4.89
C VAL A 239 2.03 -4.93 -4.71
N SER A 240 1.41 -4.87 -3.53
CA SER A 240 0.51 -5.90 -3.01
C SER A 240 -0.30 -6.49 -4.16
N GLN A 241 -0.05 -7.75 -4.51
CA GLN A 241 -0.89 -8.50 -5.45
C GLN A 241 -2.24 -8.84 -4.80
N GLY A 242 -2.76 -7.92 -3.98
CA GLY A 242 -4.06 -7.98 -3.35
C GLY A 242 -5.12 -7.49 -4.31
N PHE A 243 -6.36 -7.85 -4.00
CA PHE A 243 -7.52 -7.20 -4.60
C PHE A 243 -7.41 -5.68 -4.39
N ALA A 244 -7.95 -4.91 -5.33
CA ALA A 244 -8.07 -3.47 -5.16
C ALA A 244 -8.75 -3.17 -3.80
N PRO A 245 -8.37 -2.07 -3.11
CA PRO A 245 -8.98 -1.68 -1.85
C PRO A 245 -10.51 -1.71 -1.96
N GLY A 246 -11.22 -2.11 -0.89
CA GLY A 246 -12.68 -2.24 -0.91
C GLY A 246 -13.38 -0.97 -1.42
N SER A 247 -12.82 0.21 -1.14
CA SER A 247 -13.31 1.49 -1.64
C SER A 247 -13.33 1.60 -3.18
N TYR A 248 -12.38 0.99 -3.90
CA TYR A 248 -12.40 0.95 -5.36
C TYR A 248 -13.62 0.21 -5.93
N LEU A 249 -14.17 -0.78 -5.20
CA LEU A 249 -15.37 -1.52 -5.62
C LEU A 249 -16.63 -0.68 -5.58
N THR A 250 -16.59 0.50 -4.97
CA THR A 250 -17.72 1.42 -4.84
C THR A 250 -17.49 2.76 -5.55
N SER A 251 -16.40 2.87 -6.31
CA SER A 251 -16.02 4.12 -6.98
C SER A 251 -16.75 4.31 -8.32
N ILE A 252 -17.20 5.53 -8.59
CA ILE A 252 -17.62 5.96 -9.92
C ILE A 252 -16.49 6.82 -10.48
N GLU A 253 -15.87 6.40 -11.58
CA GLU A 253 -14.69 7.04 -12.15
C GLU A 253 -14.87 7.29 -13.65
N LEU A 254 -14.57 8.51 -14.08
CA LEU A 254 -14.57 8.93 -15.48
C LEU A 254 -13.14 9.31 -15.88
N LYS A 255 -12.63 8.74 -16.98
CA LYS A 255 -11.33 9.10 -17.58
C LYS A 255 -11.52 9.50 -19.02
N ALA A 256 -10.94 10.64 -19.42
CA ALA A 256 -10.96 11.08 -20.80
C ALA A 256 -9.59 11.65 -21.18
N GLY A 257 -9.08 11.34 -22.38
CA GLY A 257 -7.82 11.89 -22.87
C GLY A 257 -7.61 11.74 -24.38
N ILE A 258 -6.83 12.65 -24.96
CA ILE A 258 -6.37 12.62 -26.36
C ILE A 258 -4.90 13.07 -26.35
N TYR A 259 -4.00 12.19 -25.95
CA TYR A 259 -2.59 12.45 -25.57
C TYR A 259 -2.42 12.82 -24.10
N SER A 260 -3.09 13.89 -23.67
CA SER A 260 -3.25 14.19 -22.26
C SER A 260 -4.70 13.99 -21.85
N GLY A 261 -4.90 13.62 -20.60
CA GLY A 261 -6.20 13.30 -20.05
C GLY A 261 -6.39 13.79 -18.64
N PHE A 262 -7.63 13.72 -18.20
CA PHE A 262 -8.02 13.92 -16.82
C PHE A 262 -8.86 12.75 -16.36
N TYR A 263 -8.86 12.53 -15.06
CA TYR A 263 -9.80 11.64 -14.41
C TYR A 263 -10.46 12.33 -13.25
N LEU A 264 -11.70 11.93 -13.01
CA LEU A 264 -12.49 12.30 -11.86
C LEU A 264 -13.12 11.03 -11.31
N ALA A 265 -12.94 10.76 -10.02
CA ALA A 265 -13.53 9.64 -9.32
C ALA A 265 -14.24 10.12 -8.05
N ILE A 266 -15.38 9.51 -7.76
CA ILE A 266 -16.14 9.68 -6.53
C ILE A 266 -16.22 8.30 -5.87
N HIS A 267 -15.77 8.20 -4.62
CA HIS A 267 -15.77 6.95 -3.87
C HIS A 267 -17.03 6.87 -3.00
N LEU A 268 -18.06 6.16 -3.48
CA LEU A 268 -19.33 6.10 -2.77
C LEU A 268 -19.24 5.33 -1.44
N GLY A 269 -18.28 4.41 -1.32
CA GLY A 269 -18.01 3.71 -0.08
C GLY A 269 -17.57 4.67 1.02
N GLU A 270 -16.60 5.53 0.73
CA GLU A 270 -16.13 6.60 1.64
C GLU A 270 -17.25 7.59 1.97
N PHE A 271 -18.14 7.88 1.01
CA PHE A 271 -19.31 8.71 1.29
C PHE A 271 -20.26 8.07 2.31
N ILE A 272 -20.51 6.76 2.17
CA ILE A 272 -21.35 6.02 3.11
C ILE A 272 -20.66 5.96 4.47
N ASP A 273 -19.34 5.76 4.51
CA ASP A 273 -18.56 5.77 5.74
C ASP A 273 -18.64 7.13 6.46
N LEU A 274 -18.40 8.23 5.73
CA LEU A 274 -18.57 9.59 6.25
C LEU A 274 -19.98 9.83 6.84
N LEU A 275 -21.03 9.36 6.16
CA LEU A 275 -22.42 9.50 6.63
C LEU A 275 -22.71 8.64 7.87
N ALA A 276 -22.25 7.39 7.86
CA ALA A 276 -22.36 6.46 8.98
C ALA A 276 -21.57 6.98 10.20
N GLY A 277 -20.45 7.65 9.95
CA GLY A 277 -19.61 8.33 10.91
C GLY A 277 -20.32 9.40 11.73
N PHE A 278 -21.34 10.06 11.18
CA PHE A 278 -22.19 11.02 11.93
C PHE A 278 -23.02 10.36 13.03
N ILE A 279 -23.31 9.08 12.91
CA ILE A 279 -24.02 8.29 13.93
C ILE A 279 -23.07 7.35 14.70
N GLY A 280 -21.75 7.49 14.50
CA GLY A 280 -20.72 6.68 15.16
C GLY A 280 -20.58 5.26 14.60
N LEU A 281 -21.08 5.00 13.39
CA LEU A 281 -20.85 3.76 12.67
C LEU A 281 -19.66 3.92 11.71
N ASP A 282 -18.87 2.87 11.57
CA ASP A 282 -17.69 2.80 10.70
C ASP A 282 -17.77 1.49 9.88
N PRO A 283 -18.59 1.46 8.80
CA PRO A 283 -18.79 0.27 7.98
C PRO A 283 -17.53 -0.19 7.24
N MET A 284 -16.59 0.71 6.92
CA MET A 284 -15.36 0.35 6.22
C MET A 284 -14.26 -0.12 7.16
N SER A 285 -14.36 0.18 8.46
CA SER A 285 -13.43 -0.20 9.53
C SER A 285 -11.98 0.20 9.25
N ASP A 286 -11.78 1.11 8.30
CA ASP A 286 -10.52 1.78 7.99
C ASP A 286 -10.27 2.98 8.91
N ASP A 287 -11.34 3.47 9.52
CA ASP A 287 -11.40 4.47 10.58
C ASP A 287 -11.26 3.87 11.99
N GLY A 288 -10.94 2.57 12.06
CA GLY A 288 -11.01 1.68 13.21
C GLY A 288 -10.77 2.34 14.57
N PRO A 289 -11.51 1.93 15.61
CA PRO A 289 -11.76 2.72 16.81
C PRO A 289 -10.44 3.09 17.48
N PHE A 290 -9.98 4.31 17.22
CA PHE A 290 -8.83 4.90 17.90
C PHE A 290 -7.50 4.15 17.75
N GLU A 291 -7.13 3.61 16.57
CA GLU A 291 -5.70 3.33 16.28
C GLU A 291 -4.91 4.63 15.98
N MET A 292 -5.09 5.64 16.84
CA MET A 292 -4.21 6.78 17.16
C MET A 292 -3.30 7.34 16.05
N GLY A 293 -3.83 7.50 14.84
CA GLY A 293 -3.12 8.11 13.72
C GLY A 293 -1.94 7.32 13.18
N MET A 294 -1.86 6.01 13.44
CA MET A 294 -0.90 5.14 12.74
C MET A 294 -1.56 4.54 11.51
N SER A 295 -0.85 4.54 10.39
CA SER A 295 -1.30 3.84 9.18
C SER A 295 -1.22 2.33 9.38
N GLY A 296 -2.14 1.57 8.79
CA GLY A 296 -2.11 0.09 8.85
C GLY A 296 -0.76 -0.50 8.41
N SER A 297 -0.08 0.14 7.44
CA SER A 297 1.28 -0.22 7.02
C SER A 297 2.34 -0.05 8.11
N GLU A 298 2.22 0.98 8.98
CA GLU A 298 3.13 1.13 10.12
C GLU A 298 2.91 0.03 11.16
N LEU A 299 1.67 -0.45 11.32
CA LEU A 299 1.34 -1.60 12.16
C LEU A 299 1.81 -2.92 11.57
N GLU A 300 1.77 -3.10 10.24
CA GLU A 300 2.18 -4.34 9.59
C GLU A 300 3.63 -4.72 9.91
N ASP A 301 4.52 -3.73 9.98
CA ASP A 301 5.94 -3.93 10.30
C ASP A 301 6.24 -4.14 11.80
N LEU A 302 5.24 -3.93 12.67
CA LEU A 302 5.37 -4.11 14.11
C LEU A 302 5.08 -5.55 14.52
N THR A 303 5.95 -6.11 15.34
CA THR A 303 5.74 -7.40 16.02
C THR A 303 4.55 -7.30 17.00
N GLU A 304 3.91 -8.42 17.32
CA GLU A 304 2.75 -8.44 18.23
C GLU A 304 3.05 -7.78 19.58
N ALA A 305 4.24 -8.02 20.14
CA ALA A 305 4.68 -7.40 21.39
C ALA A 305 4.83 -5.87 21.28
N GLU A 306 5.29 -5.36 20.13
CA GLU A 306 5.37 -3.92 19.89
C GLU A 306 3.96 -3.33 19.73
N ARG A 307 3.03 -4.04 19.07
CA ARG A 307 1.62 -3.61 18.93
C ARG A 307 0.93 -3.55 20.29
N GLU A 308 1.14 -4.53 21.15
CA GLU A 308 0.61 -4.51 22.52
C GLU A 308 1.20 -3.37 23.34
N LEU A 309 2.52 -3.13 23.26
CA LEU A 309 3.16 -2.01 23.94
C LEU A 309 2.56 -0.69 23.46
N ILE A 310 2.44 -0.49 22.16
CA ILE A 310 1.87 0.71 21.56
C ILE A 310 0.47 0.97 22.11
N LYS A 311 -0.38 -0.05 22.26
CA LYS A 311 -1.73 0.09 22.86
C LYS A 311 -1.69 0.68 24.27
N THR A 312 -0.63 0.43 25.03
CA THR A 312 -0.45 0.98 26.39
C THR A 312 0.15 2.38 26.44
N LEU A 313 0.89 2.80 25.41
CA LEU A 313 1.57 4.09 25.36
C LEU A 313 0.61 5.25 25.06
N GLY A 314 0.91 6.43 25.60
CA GLY A 314 0.25 7.68 25.21
C GLY A 314 0.64 8.15 23.80
N PRO A 315 -0.10 9.08 23.17
CA PRO A 315 0.09 9.46 21.76
C PRO A 315 1.50 9.99 21.45
N GLU A 316 2.08 10.81 22.33
CA GLU A 316 3.44 11.33 22.16
C GLU A 316 4.52 10.24 22.30
N GLN A 317 4.33 9.31 23.23
CA GLN A 317 5.24 8.17 23.42
C GLN A 317 5.20 7.20 22.24
N ARG A 318 4.03 7.03 21.61
CA ARG A 318 3.90 6.22 20.39
C ARG A 318 4.72 6.81 19.25
N LYS A 319 4.60 8.11 18.99
CA LYS A 319 5.41 8.79 17.97
C LYS A 319 6.90 8.61 18.23
N GLN A 320 7.33 8.79 19.47
CA GLN A 320 8.71 8.55 19.87
C GLN A 320 9.13 7.09 19.63
N PHE A 321 8.27 6.13 19.98
CA PHE A 321 8.51 4.71 19.78
C PHE A 321 8.60 4.30 18.30
N LEU A 322 7.74 4.86 17.44
CA LEU A 322 7.76 4.60 16.00
C LEU A 322 8.98 5.20 15.31
N ASN A 323 9.52 6.30 15.85
CA ASN A 323 10.75 6.92 15.35
C ASN A 323 12.02 6.14 15.74
N LEU A 324 11.92 5.15 16.63
CA LEU A 324 13.05 4.27 16.97
C LEU A 324 13.29 3.25 15.86
N SER A 325 14.55 2.91 15.64
CA SER A 325 14.92 1.80 14.77
C SER A 325 14.35 0.48 15.29
N PRO A 326 14.12 -0.53 14.43
CA PRO A 326 13.60 -1.83 14.86
C PRO A 326 14.45 -2.51 15.95
N GLU A 327 15.76 -2.26 15.97
CA GLU A 327 16.67 -2.79 17.00
C GLU A 327 16.48 -2.09 18.34
N GLU A 328 16.37 -0.76 18.34
CA GLU A 328 16.10 0.03 19.56
C GLU A 328 14.75 -0.32 20.18
N ARG A 329 13.72 -0.55 19.36
CA ARG A 329 12.40 -1.00 19.83
C ARG A 329 12.50 -2.35 20.55
N ARG A 330 13.28 -3.30 20.02
CA ARG A 330 13.52 -4.61 20.66
C ARG A 330 14.25 -4.47 22.00
N VAL A 331 15.31 -3.67 22.06
CA VAL A 331 16.06 -3.42 23.31
C VAL A 331 15.17 -2.77 24.37
N LEU A 332 14.30 -1.84 23.97
CA LEU A 332 13.35 -1.20 24.86
C LEU A 332 12.33 -2.21 25.43
N LEU A 333 11.80 -3.10 24.59
CA LEU A 333 10.90 -4.18 25.01
C LEU A 333 11.58 -5.15 25.98
N GLU A 334 12.83 -5.55 25.72
CA GLU A 334 13.59 -6.41 26.63
C GLU A 334 13.80 -5.76 28.00
N ARG A 335 14.13 -4.46 28.01
CA ARG A 335 14.28 -3.69 29.26
C ARG A 335 12.98 -3.62 30.05
N MET A 336 11.83 -3.54 29.39
CA MET A 336 10.53 -3.54 30.05
C MET A 336 10.18 -4.91 30.64
N LYS A 337 10.57 -6.02 30.00
CA LYS A 337 10.36 -7.38 30.53
C LYS A 337 11.19 -7.72 31.77
N GLN A 338 12.30 -7.01 31.97
CA GLN A 338 13.20 -7.21 33.12
C GLN A 338 12.77 -6.45 34.38
N ARG A 339 11.78 -5.56 34.29
CA ARG A 339 11.26 -4.79 35.43
C ARG A 339 10.04 -5.47 36.04
#